data_AF-A0A977KVT2-F1
#
_entry.id   AF-A0A977KVT2-F1
#
_cell.length_a   1.000
_cell.length_b   1.000
_cell.length_c   1.000
_cell.angle_alpha   90.00
_cell.angle_beta   90.00
_cell.angle_gamma   90.00
#
_symmetry.space_group_name_H-M   'P 1'
#
loop_
_entity.id
_entity.type
_entity.pdbx_description
1 polymer ?
#
loop_
_entity_poly.entity_id
_entity_poly.type
_entity_poly.pdbx_seq_one_letter_code
_entity_poly.pdbx_strand_id
1 'polypeptide(L)'
;MRFHRVLAWGSGLLITVWVSAGSSEKMLRMPSVLAQTYQATLNQKMANLKKTEDRWIEINLSTQRLTAWEGSKPVYAILISTGKKKTPTIPGMFTIQSKRRIDRMKGDGYDIDDVPYAQYYSGGYAIHGAYWHKSFGTPVSHGCTNLAVNHAKWLFNWSKVGTPVVIHP
;
A
#
# COMPACT_ATOMS: atom_id res chain seq x y z
N MET A 1 -8.45 2.67 29.63
CA MET A 1 -9.88 2.58 29.23
C MET A 1 -10.39 3.98 28.88
N ARG A 2 -10.69 4.25 27.60
CA ARG A 2 -11.74 5.19 27.15
C ARG A 2 -11.88 5.06 25.64
N PHE A 3 -13.00 4.49 25.22
CA PHE A 3 -13.39 4.36 23.81
C PHE A 3 -13.90 5.70 23.29
N HIS A 4 -13.62 6.02 22.03
CA HIS A 4 -14.42 6.99 21.28
C HIS A 4 -14.87 6.35 19.96
N ARG A 5 -16.20 6.21 19.83
CA ARG A 5 -16.93 5.84 18.61
C ARG A 5 -16.62 6.86 17.52
N VAL A 6 -16.49 6.41 16.27
CA VAL A 6 -16.66 7.26 15.10
C VAL A 6 -17.88 6.72 14.35
N LEU A 7 -18.95 7.51 14.37
CA LEU A 7 -20.09 7.41 13.45
C LEU A 7 -19.66 8.03 12.12
N ALA A 8 -19.84 7.31 11.02
CA ALA A 8 -19.78 7.88 9.68
C ALA A 8 -21.22 8.16 9.22
N TRP A 9 -21.54 9.43 8.96
CA TRP A 9 -22.73 9.85 8.21
C TRP A 9 -22.25 10.77 7.08
N GLY A 10 -22.76 10.55 5.87
CA GLY A 10 -22.84 11.55 4.80
C GLY A 10 -21.55 11.84 4.01
N SER A 11 -21.49 11.30 2.79
CA SER A 11 -21.07 11.99 1.55
C SER A 11 -20.02 13.12 1.64
N GLY A 12 -18.83 12.82 2.15
CA GLY A 12 -17.66 13.70 2.03
C GLY A 12 -16.37 12.91 2.16
N LEU A 13 -15.57 12.86 1.08
CA LEU A 13 -14.32 12.11 1.03
C LEU A 13 -13.25 12.80 1.91
N LEU A 14 -13.17 12.44 3.18
CA LEU A 14 -12.09 12.86 4.07
C LEU A 14 -10.88 11.95 3.85
N ILE A 15 -9.83 12.48 3.23
CA ILE A 15 -8.54 11.78 3.10
C ILE A 15 -7.65 12.26 4.24
N THR A 16 -7.21 11.31 5.07
CA THR A 16 -6.23 11.58 6.11
C THR A 16 -4.85 11.27 5.54
N VAL A 17 -3.99 12.28 5.42
CA VAL A 17 -2.57 12.11 5.04
C VAL A 17 -1.73 12.44 6.25
N TRP A 18 -0.77 11.56 6.57
CA TRP A 18 0.24 11.80 7.59
C TRP A 18 1.42 12.51 6.94
N VAL A 19 1.73 13.72 7.40
CA VAL A 19 2.94 14.45 6.98
C VAL A 19 3.91 14.40 8.15
N SER A 20 5.12 13.86 7.94
CA SER A 20 6.16 13.86 8.96
C SER A 20 6.82 15.24 9.02
N ALA A 21 6.47 16.03 10.03
CA ALA A 21 7.20 17.23 10.42
C ALA A 21 7.62 17.10 11.89
N GLY A 22 8.79 16.50 12.13
CA GLY A 22 9.37 16.34 13.47
C GLY A 22 8.67 15.30 14.37
N SER A 23 8.88 15.43 15.69
CA SER A 23 8.53 14.44 16.73
C SER A 23 7.05 14.42 17.16
N SER A 24 6.14 14.99 16.37
CA SER A 24 4.71 14.95 16.66
C SER A 24 3.90 14.69 15.40
N GLU A 25 3.18 13.57 15.37
CA GLU A 25 2.19 13.33 14.33
C GLU A 25 0.98 14.26 14.55
N LYS A 26 0.79 15.23 13.66
CA LYS A 26 -0.43 16.05 13.60
C LYS A 26 -1.36 15.49 12.54
N MET A 27 -2.58 15.13 12.96
CA MET A 27 -3.70 14.84 12.07
C MET A 27 -4.09 16.13 11.33
N LEU A 28 -3.45 16.40 10.20
CA LEU A 28 -3.83 17.52 9.35
C LEU A 28 -5.09 17.14 8.58
N ARG A 29 -6.23 17.72 8.97
CA ARG A 29 -7.41 17.75 8.10
C ARG A 29 -7.02 18.49 6.84
N MET A 30 -6.84 17.77 5.73
CA MET A 30 -6.67 18.42 4.44
C MET A 30 -7.98 19.15 4.09
N PRO A 31 -7.94 20.44 3.75
CA PRO A 31 -9.07 21.11 3.11
C PRO A 31 -9.60 20.25 1.95
N SER A 32 -10.92 20.18 1.78
CA SER A 32 -11.57 19.34 0.76
C SER A 32 -10.98 19.53 -0.64
N VAL A 33 -10.56 20.76 -0.97
CA VAL A 33 -9.89 21.11 -2.23
C VAL A 33 -8.52 20.42 -2.39
N LEU A 34 -7.72 20.31 -1.32
CA LEU A 34 -6.43 19.60 -1.37
C LEU A 34 -6.62 18.08 -1.47
N ALA A 35 -7.62 17.53 -0.79
CA ALA A 35 -7.98 16.10 -0.92
C ALA A 35 -8.47 15.76 -2.34
N GLN A 36 -9.27 16.65 -2.94
CA GLN A 36 -9.81 16.48 -4.27
C GLN A 36 -8.73 16.59 -5.37
N THR A 37 -7.81 17.54 -5.23
CA THR A 37 -6.66 17.68 -6.14
C THR A 37 -5.69 16.50 -6.03
N TYR A 38 -5.49 15.96 -4.83
CA TYR A 38 -4.71 14.74 -4.63
C TYR A 38 -5.33 13.53 -5.34
N GLN A 39 -6.62 13.29 -5.17
CA GLN A 39 -7.31 12.19 -5.87
C GLN A 39 -7.33 12.37 -7.38
N ALA A 40 -7.54 13.60 -7.86
CA ALA A 40 -7.44 13.90 -9.29
C ALA A 40 -6.05 13.57 -9.83
N THR A 41 -4.99 13.84 -9.07
CA THR A 41 -3.61 13.51 -9.43
C THR A 41 -3.38 12.00 -9.50
N LEU A 42 -3.86 11.22 -8.52
CA LEU A 42 -3.78 9.75 -8.55
C LEU A 42 -4.53 9.17 -9.76
N ASN A 43 -5.75 9.65 -10.00
CA ASN A 43 -6.56 9.21 -11.14
C ASN A 43 -5.88 9.53 -12.46
N GLN A 44 -5.30 10.73 -12.60
CA GLN A 44 -4.56 11.11 -13.80
C GLN A 44 -3.33 10.21 -14.00
N LYS A 45 -2.59 9.88 -12.92
CA LYS A 45 -1.45 8.98 -13.00
C LYS A 45 -1.86 7.59 -13.46
N MET A 46 -2.90 7.01 -12.87
CA MET A 46 -3.42 5.71 -13.29
C MET A 46 -3.91 5.75 -14.74
N ALA A 47 -4.60 6.80 -15.15
CA ALA A 47 -5.01 6.98 -16.54
C ALA A 47 -3.81 7.06 -17.50
N ASN A 48 -2.73 7.74 -17.09
CA ASN A 48 -1.50 7.79 -17.89
C ASN A 48 -0.81 6.42 -17.98
N LEU A 49 -0.70 5.68 -16.87
CA LEU A 49 -0.14 4.32 -16.87
C LEU A 49 -0.95 3.38 -17.77
N LYS A 50 -2.28 3.50 -17.76
CA LYS A 50 -3.17 2.72 -18.64
C LYS A 50 -3.01 3.01 -20.14
N LYS A 51 -2.42 4.14 -20.51
CA LYS A 51 -2.11 4.50 -21.91
C LYS A 51 -0.73 4.01 -22.36
N THR A 52 0.07 3.48 -21.45
CA THR A 52 1.35 2.85 -21.76
C THR A 52 1.16 1.33 -21.90
N GLU A 53 2.21 0.62 -22.27
CA GLU A 53 2.30 -0.84 -22.15
C GLU A 53 3.10 -1.27 -20.91
N ASP A 54 3.38 -0.32 -19.99
CA ASP A 54 4.25 -0.58 -18.85
C ASP A 54 3.56 -1.43 -17.78
N ARG A 55 4.39 -2.18 -17.04
CA ARG A 55 3.98 -2.90 -15.84
C ARG A 55 3.82 -1.94 -14.67
N TRP A 56 2.68 -1.98 -13.99
CA TRP A 56 2.46 -1.22 -12.76
C TRP A 56 1.57 -1.96 -11.77
N ILE A 57 1.66 -1.57 -10.50
CA ILE A 57 0.95 -2.18 -9.38
C ILE A 57 -0.05 -1.17 -8.83
N GLU A 58 -1.29 -1.59 -8.66
CA GLU A 58 -2.34 -0.86 -7.96
C GLU A 58 -2.62 -1.55 -6.61
N ILE A 59 -2.71 -0.77 -5.55
CA ILE A 59 -3.13 -1.21 -4.21
C ILE A 59 -4.32 -0.37 -3.81
N ASN A 60 -5.47 -1.03 -3.68
CA ASN A 60 -6.71 -0.43 -3.21
C ASN A 60 -6.92 -0.78 -1.74
N LEU A 61 -6.85 0.23 -0.87
CA LEU A 61 -6.91 0.07 0.58
C LEU A 61 -8.32 -0.28 1.08
N SER A 62 -9.38 0.24 0.46
CA SER A 62 -10.76 -0.04 0.88
C SER A 62 -11.18 -1.47 0.57
N THR A 63 -10.74 -2.01 -0.57
CA THR A 63 -11.06 -3.38 -1.00
C THR A 63 -10.00 -4.40 -0.60
N GLN A 64 -8.89 -3.95 0.02
CA GLN A 64 -7.74 -4.79 0.38
C GLN A 64 -7.29 -5.67 -0.78
N ARG A 65 -7.10 -5.05 -1.95
CA ARG A 65 -6.77 -5.73 -3.20
C ARG A 65 -5.52 -5.14 -3.83
N LEU A 66 -4.65 -6.02 -4.31
CA LEU A 66 -3.55 -5.67 -5.21
C LEU A 66 -3.88 -6.14 -6.61
N THR A 67 -3.73 -5.26 -7.59
CA THR A 67 -3.85 -5.58 -9.02
C THR A 67 -2.53 -5.29 -9.72
N ALA A 68 -2.01 -6.26 -10.46
CA ALA A 68 -0.87 -6.09 -11.36
C ALA A 68 -1.41 -5.83 -12.77
N TRP A 69 -0.89 -4.77 -13.39
CA TRP A 69 -1.35 -4.27 -14.68
C TRP A 69 -0.22 -4.26 -15.71
N GLU A 70 -0.55 -4.59 -16.96
CA GLU A 70 0.26 -4.28 -18.14
C GLU A 70 -0.53 -3.27 -18.96
N GLY A 71 -0.12 -2.00 -18.90
CA GLY A 71 -0.90 -0.90 -19.45
C GLY A 71 -2.31 -0.84 -18.86
N SER A 72 -3.32 -1.00 -19.70
CA SER A 72 -4.74 -1.04 -19.32
C SER A 72 -5.26 -2.43 -18.97
N LYS A 73 -4.45 -3.49 -19.12
CA LYS A 73 -4.87 -4.88 -18.92
C LYS A 73 -4.49 -5.37 -17.52
N PRO A 74 -5.46 -5.77 -16.67
CA PRO A 74 -5.13 -6.44 -15.41
C PRO A 74 -4.67 -7.86 -15.72
N VAL A 75 -3.47 -8.22 -15.28
CA VAL A 75 -2.86 -9.55 -15.51
C VAL A 75 -2.87 -10.42 -14.25
N TYR A 76 -3.06 -9.81 -13.08
CA TYR A 76 -3.16 -10.51 -11.80
C TYR A 76 -3.91 -9.67 -10.78
N ALA A 77 -4.71 -10.30 -9.92
CA ALA A 77 -5.40 -9.60 -8.86
C ALA A 77 -5.71 -10.51 -7.67
N ILE A 78 -5.40 -10.04 -6.46
CA ILE A 78 -5.38 -10.84 -5.24
C ILE A 78 -5.82 -10.03 -4.03
N LEU A 79 -6.33 -10.72 -3.01
CA LEU A 79 -6.50 -10.12 -1.68
C LEU A 79 -5.14 -9.95 -1.00
N ILE A 80 -5.01 -8.87 -0.25
CA ILE A 80 -3.81 -8.48 0.51
C ILE A 80 -4.19 -8.08 1.93
N SER A 81 -3.19 -7.92 2.80
CA SER A 81 -3.38 -7.26 4.10
C SER A 81 -2.43 -6.08 4.23
N THR A 82 -2.99 -4.88 4.35
CA THR A 82 -2.21 -3.64 4.51
C THR A 82 -2.03 -3.27 5.98
N GLY A 83 -1.46 -2.09 6.23
CA GLY A 83 -1.24 -1.54 7.55
C GLY A 83 -2.52 -1.29 8.33
N LYS A 84 -2.50 -1.62 9.63
CA LYS A 84 -3.58 -1.30 10.58
C LYS A 84 -3.76 0.21 10.70
N LYS A 85 -4.89 0.65 11.26
CA LYS A 85 -5.17 2.07 11.51
C LYS A 85 -4.06 2.79 12.30
N LYS A 86 -3.40 2.11 13.25
CA LYS A 86 -2.30 2.68 14.06
C LYS A 86 -0.94 2.71 13.34
N THR A 87 -0.79 1.92 12.30
CA THR A 87 0.45 1.78 11.51
C THR A 87 0.07 1.64 10.04
N PRO A 88 -0.51 2.70 9.45
CA PRO A 88 -1.20 2.60 8.17
C PRO A 88 -0.24 2.48 7.00
N THR A 89 -0.69 1.79 5.96
CA THR A 89 -0.12 1.95 4.62
C THR A 89 -0.56 3.30 4.07
N ILE A 90 0.40 4.13 3.65
CA ILE A 90 0.12 5.50 3.21
C ILE A 90 -0.23 5.50 1.71
N PRO A 91 -1.38 6.09 1.31
CA PRO A 91 -1.69 6.33 -0.10
C PRO A 91 -0.59 7.15 -0.78
N GLY A 92 -0.33 6.89 -2.05
CA GLY A 92 0.72 7.61 -2.77
C GLY A 92 1.09 6.99 -4.10
N MET A 93 2.04 7.64 -4.75
CA MET A 93 2.69 7.15 -5.95
C MET A 93 4.15 6.84 -5.61
N PHE A 94 4.54 5.60 -5.85
CA PHE A 94 5.86 5.10 -5.54
C PHE A 94 6.41 4.31 -6.73
N THR A 95 7.63 3.84 -6.59
CA THR A 95 8.24 2.86 -7.49
C THR A 95 8.94 1.81 -6.64
N ILE A 96 9.06 0.58 -7.14
CA ILE A 96 9.89 -0.42 -6.47
C ILE A 96 11.35 0.06 -6.49
N GLN A 97 11.90 0.31 -5.32
CA GLN A 97 13.25 0.84 -5.09
C GLN A 97 14.28 -0.29 -4.98
N SER A 98 13.91 -1.39 -4.32
CA SER A 98 14.78 -2.55 -4.15
C SER A 98 13.98 -3.84 -3.95
N LYS A 99 14.63 -4.98 -4.18
CA LYS A 99 14.01 -6.30 -4.14
C LYS A 99 14.95 -7.28 -3.43
N ARG A 100 14.42 -8.05 -2.48
CA ARG A 100 15.15 -9.07 -1.72
C ARG A 100 14.35 -10.37 -1.72
N ARG A 101 15.00 -11.48 -2.10
CA ARG A 101 14.32 -12.80 -2.14
C ARG A 101 13.94 -13.27 -0.74
N ILE A 102 14.79 -12.99 0.24
CA ILE A 102 14.61 -13.25 1.67
C ILE A 102 15.15 -12.03 2.40
N ASP A 103 14.48 -11.59 3.45
CA ASP A 103 14.95 -10.50 4.32
C ASP A 103 14.51 -10.72 5.77
N ARG A 104 15.22 -10.11 6.72
CA ARG A 104 14.75 -10.00 8.10
C ARG A 104 14.13 -8.62 8.30
N MET A 105 12.84 -8.56 8.65
CA MET A 105 12.13 -7.30 8.84
C MET A 105 11.88 -7.03 10.32
N LYS A 106 12.31 -5.86 10.79
CA LYS A 106 12.19 -5.44 12.19
C LYS A 106 11.57 -4.05 12.29
N GLY A 107 10.82 -3.84 13.36
CA GLY A 107 10.30 -2.53 13.75
C GLY A 107 9.76 -2.57 15.16
N ASP A 108 9.02 -1.53 15.54
CA ASP A 108 8.40 -1.48 16.86
C ASP A 108 7.41 -2.63 17.06
N GLY A 109 7.67 -3.50 18.04
CA GLY A 109 6.83 -4.64 18.37
C GLY A 109 6.86 -5.82 17.39
N TYR A 110 7.81 -5.89 16.46
CA TYR A 110 8.01 -7.08 15.61
C TYR A 110 9.45 -7.28 15.14
N ASP A 111 9.84 -8.54 15.00
CA ASP A 111 11.10 -8.99 14.40
C ASP A 111 10.81 -10.33 13.72
N ILE A 112 10.74 -10.33 12.40
CA ILE A 112 10.37 -11.49 11.59
C ILE A 112 11.54 -11.85 10.68
N ASP A 113 12.06 -13.05 10.87
CA ASP A 113 13.10 -13.65 10.04
C ASP A 113 12.52 -14.20 8.72
N ASP A 114 13.40 -14.38 7.75
CA ASP A 114 13.12 -15.06 6.48
C ASP A 114 11.88 -14.59 5.70
N VAL A 115 11.56 -13.30 5.75
CA VAL A 115 10.45 -12.70 5.02
C VAL A 115 10.70 -12.82 3.52
N PRO A 116 9.86 -13.57 2.78
CA PRO A 116 10.16 -13.89 1.39
C PRO A 116 9.64 -12.80 0.43
N TYR A 117 10.38 -12.60 -0.66
CA TYR A 117 9.99 -11.80 -1.81
C TYR A 117 9.66 -10.33 -1.50
N ALA A 118 10.47 -9.69 -0.66
CA ALA A 118 10.32 -8.29 -0.29
C ALA A 118 10.62 -7.35 -1.46
N GLN A 119 9.73 -6.38 -1.67
CA GLN A 119 9.82 -5.35 -2.71
C GLN A 119 9.55 -3.99 -2.06
N TYR A 120 10.62 -3.25 -1.74
CA TYR A 120 10.54 -1.98 -1.03
C TYR A 120 10.18 -0.85 -1.98
N TYR A 121 9.32 0.08 -1.55
CA TYR A 121 8.88 1.21 -2.37
C TYR A 121 8.96 2.58 -1.69
N SER A 122 9.12 2.64 -0.36
CA SER A 122 9.34 3.90 0.37
C SER A 122 9.78 3.66 1.81
N GLY A 123 10.91 4.21 2.28
CA GLY A 123 11.21 4.38 3.73
C GLY A 123 11.02 3.15 4.65
N GLY A 124 11.10 1.92 4.13
CA GLY A 124 10.84 0.68 4.88
C GLY A 124 9.50 -0.02 4.55
N TYR A 125 8.57 0.67 3.89
CA TYR A 125 7.37 0.08 3.32
C TYR A 125 7.70 -0.86 2.16
N ALA A 126 7.17 -2.09 2.23
CA ALA A 126 7.40 -3.13 1.25
C ALA A 126 6.12 -3.91 0.93
N ILE A 127 6.11 -4.51 -0.27
CA ILE A 127 5.22 -5.61 -0.63
C ILE A 127 6.00 -6.91 -0.39
N HIS A 128 5.48 -7.85 0.39
CA HIS A 128 6.19 -9.11 0.68
C HIS A 128 5.25 -10.27 0.99
N GLY A 129 5.81 -11.49 1.02
CA GLY A 129 5.09 -12.67 1.48
C GLY A 129 4.97 -12.67 3.00
N ALA A 130 3.80 -13.01 3.53
CA ALA A 130 3.56 -13.17 4.95
C ALA A 130 3.16 -14.62 5.23
N TYR A 131 4.11 -15.43 5.70
CA TYR A 131 3.85 -16.84 6.04
C TYR A 131 3.16 -17.01 7.40
N TRP A 132 3.22 -15.98 8.26
CA TRP A 132 2.78 -16.02 9.65
C TRP A 132 1.28 -15.75 9.85
N HIS A 133 0.53 -15.37 8.82
CA HIS A 133 -0.92 -15.21 8.89
C HIS A 133 -1.64 -15.51 7.57
N LYS A 134 -2.96 -15.65 7.64
CA LYS A 134 -3.83 -15.88 6.47
C LYS A 134 -4.96 -14.84 6.31
N SER A 135 -4.92 -13.74 7.07
CA SER A 135 -5.97 -12.70 7.14
C SER A 135 -6.08 -11.77 5.92
N PHE A 136 -5.84 -12.28 4.70
CA PHE A 136 -5.91 -11.50 3.46
C PHE A 136 -7.33 -10.96 3.23
N GLY A 137 -7.43 -9.68 2.87
CA GLY A 137 -8.70 -8.93 2.86
C GLY A 137 -8.93 -8.10 4.12
N THR A 138 -8.04 -8.20 5.13
CA THR A 138 -8.11 -7.40 6.36
C THR A 138 -6.77 -6.72 6.65
N PRO A 139 -6.74 -5.43 7.03
CA PRO A 139 -5.49 -4.76 7.43
C PRO A 139 -4.95 -5.32 8.75
N VAL A 140 -3.73 -5.85 8.75
CA VAL A 140 -3.08 -6.44 9.94
C VAL A 140 -1.63 -6.01 10.14
N SER A 141 -0.99 -5.41 9.13
CA SER A 141 0.45 -5.16 9.13
C SER A 141 0.85 -3.88 9.89
N HIS A 142 2.16 -3.63 9.98
CA HIS A 142 2.74 -2.38 10.45
C HIS A 142 3.06 -1.37 9.32
N GLY A 143 2.35 -1.48 8.19
CA GLY A 143 2.47 -0.56 7.05
C GLY A 143 2.76 -1.27 5.74
N CYS A 144 3.46 -2.41 5.78
CA CYS A 144 3.71 -3.24 4.61
C CYS A 144 2.44 -3.81 3.98
N THR A 145 2.54 -4.21 2.71
CA THR A 145 1.49 -4.91 2.00
C THR A 145 1.79 -6.41 2.00
N ASN A 146 1.03 -7.16 2.77
CA ASN A 146 1.24 -8.59 2.98
C ASN A 146 0.46 -9.41 1.94
N LEU A 147 1.16 -10.34 1.28
CA LEU A 147 0.62 -11.29 0.32
C LEU A 147 0.82 -12.72 0.83
N ALA A 148 0.02 -13.67 0.35
CA ALA A 148 0.38 -15.08 0.47
C ALA A 148 1.71 -15.33 -0.27
N VAL A 149 2.56 -16.22 0.24
CA VAL A 149 3.94 -16.39 -0.25
C VAL A 149 4.00 -16.74 -1.74
N ASN A 150 3.06 -17.56 -2.24
CA ASN A 150 2.95 -17.89 -3.66
C ASN A 150 2.64 -16.65 -4.52
N HIS A 151 1.73 -15.79 -4.08
CA HIS A 151 1.39 -14.54 -4.76
C HIS A 151 2.54 -13.53 -4.71
N ALA A 152 3.24 -13.45 -3.58
CA ALA A 152 4.43 -12.61 -3.45
C ALA A 152 5.55 -13.07 -4.40
N LYS A 153 5.78 -14.38 -4.51
CA LYS A 153 6.74 -14.97 -5.47
C LYS A 153 6.38 -14.59 -6.91
N TRP A 154 5.12 -14.74 -7.29
CA TRP A 154 4.65 -14.39 -8.63
C TRP A 154 4.92 -12.92 -8.93
N LEU A 155 4.47 -12.02 -8.04
CA LEU A 155 4.61 -10.57 -8.21
C LEU A 155 6.10 -10.16 -8.25
N PHE A 156 6.92 -10.78 -7.41
CA PHE A 156 8.36 -10.53 -7.37
C PHE A 156 9.05 -10.93 -8.67
N ASN A 157 8.65 -12.01 -9.32
CA ASN A 157 9.24 -12.38 -10.60
C ASN A 157 8.69 -11.52 -11.75
N TRP A 158 7.44 -11.07 -11.65
CA TRP A 158 6.78 -10.26 -12.68
C TRP A 158 7.24 -8.79 -12.70
N SER A 159 7.43 -8.17 -11.53
CA SER A 159 7.85 -6.76 -11.42
C SER A 159 9.37 -6.61 -11.45
N LYS A 160 9.85 -5.39 -11.68
CA LYS A 160 11.27 -5.01 -11.62
C LYS A 160 11.47 -3.77 -10.75
N VAL A 161 12.72 -3.47 -10.38
CA VAL A 161 13.06 -2.15 -9.82
C VAL A 161 12.62 -1.09 -10.84
N GLY A 162 11.98 -0.03 -10.35
CA GLY A 162 11.34 1.00 -11.16
C GLY A 162 9.87 0.74 -11.52
N THR A 163 9.32 -0.47 -11.28
CA THR A 163 7.87 -0.72 -11.47
C THR A 163 7.06 0.26 -10.61
N PRO A 164 6.14 1.07 -11.19
CA PRO A 164 5.29 1.97 -10.43
C PRO A 164 4.36 1.22 -9.48
N VAL A 165 4.12 1.82 -8.31
CA VAL A 165 3.16 1.36 -7.31
C VAL A 165 2.24 2.53 -6.99
N VAL A 166 0.96 2.37 -7.24
CA VAL A 166 -0.08 3.37 -6.94
C VAL A 166 -0.94 2.82 -5.80
N ILE A 167 -0.99 3.56 -4.69
CA ILE A 167 -1.75 3.19 -3.50
C ILE A 167 -2.85 4.22 -3.28
N HIS A 168 -4.10 3.78 -3.18
CA HIS A 168 -5.23 4.68 -2.99
C HIS A 168 -6.29 4.08 -2.06
N PRO A 169 -7.15 4.92 -1.43
CA PRO A 169 -8.33 4.45 -0.72
C PRO A 169 -9.21 3.57 -1.61
#